data_AF-A0A4Q4KVL6-F1
#
_entry.id   AF-A0A4Q4KVL6-F1
#
_cell.length_a   1.000
_cell.length_b   1.000
_cell.length_c   1.000
_cell.angle_alpha   90.00
_cell.angle_beta   90.00
_cell.angle_gamma   90.00
#
_symmetry.space_group_name_H-M   'P 1'
#
loop_
_entity.id
_entity.type
_entity.pdbx_description
1 polymer ?
#
loop_
_entity_poly.entity_id
_entity_poly.type
_entity_poly.pdbx_seq_one_letter_code
_entity_poly.pdbx_strand_id
1 'polypeptide(L)'
;MSLILSMAAFALAASITPGPVNIVALSSGAQYGFRASQRHVAGATLGFVLLLVLMGLGLHEVLQLWPFMTRVVQWAGVAFLLFMAWKLASDDGQLNTRESGRAPSMLYGAVMQWLNPKAWLACVAGMGAFVADGEARLVWQFAAVYLVICYLSVGCWAYAGTFLRGYLSNAAGMRWFNRVMALLLAVSALYLLIT
;
A
#
# COMPACT_ATOMS: atom_id res chain seq x y z
N MET A 1 -26.83 -8.24 3.66
CA MET A 1 -25.51 -8.51 3.04
C MET A 1 -24.76 -9.46 3.98
N SER A 2 -24.15 -10.55 3.50
CA SER A 2 -23.39 -11.43 4.41
C SER A 2 -22.16 -10.68 4.95
N LEU A 3 -21.77 -10.95 6.20
CA LEU A 3 -20.63 -10.28 6.85
C LEU A 3 -19.34 -10.36 5.99
N ILE A 4 -19.10 -11.55 5.41
CA ILE A 4 -17.96 -11.80 4.51
C ILE A 4 -18.00 -10.88 3.27
N LEU A 5 -19.20 -10.65 2.70
CA LEU A 5 -19.34 -9.77 1.55
C LEU A 5 -19.06 -8.31 1.92
N SER A 6 -19.50 -7.87 3.10
CA SER A 6 -19.16 -6.52 3.61
C SER A 6 -17.65 -6.36 3.86
N MET A 7 -17.02 -7.36 4.49
CA MET A 7 -15.56 -7.40 4.68
C MET A 7 -14.81 -7.36 3.35
N ALA A 8 -15.23 -8.14 2.36
CA ALA A 8 -14.61 -8.20 1.04
C ALA A 8 -14.77 -6.87 0.28
N ALA A 9 -15.96 -6.27 0.32
CA ALA A 9 -16.22 -4.98 -0.31
C ALA A 9 -15.35 -3.86 0.32
N PHE A 10 -15.26 -3.82 1.64
CA PHE A 10 -14.38 -2.89 2.35
C PHE A 10 -12.91 -3.12 1.97
N ALA A 11 -12.44 -4.36 2.06
CA ALA A 11 -11.06 -4.72 1.73
C ALA A 11 -10.71 -4.33 0.29
N LEU A 12 -11.64 -4.53 -0.65
CA LEU A 12 -11.46 -4.17 -2.05
C LEU A 12 -11.34 -2.66 -2.19
N ALA A 13 -12.31 -1.90 -1.68
CA ALA A 13 -12.31 -0.43 -1.76
C ALA A 13 -11.03 0.17 -1.13
N ALA A 14 -10.62 -0.35 0.02
CA ALA A 14 -9.42 0.10 0.72
C ALA A 14 -8.11 -0.31 0.02
N SER A 15 -8.05 -1.47 -0.64
CA SER A 15 -6.80 -1.95 -1.26
C SER A 15 -6.63 -1.58 -2.73
N ILE A 16 -7.70 -1.51 -3.52
CA ILE A 16 -7.63 -1.20 -4.96
C ILE A 16 -7.38 0.28 -5.23
N THR A 17 -7.80 1.17 -4.33
CA THR A 17 -7.63 2.61 -4.51
C THR A 17 -6.14 2.97 -4.61
N PRO A 18 -5.76 3.98 -5.43
CA PRO A 18 -4.36 4.32 -5.63
C PRO A 18 -3.66 4.70 -4.31
N GLY A 19 -2.37 4.42 -4.22
CA GLY A 19 -1.54 4.66 -3.04
C GLY A 19 -0.08 4.24 -3.29
N PRO A 20 0.86 4.56 -2.39
CA PRO A 20 2.29 4.37 -2.64
C PRO A 20 2.66 2.94 -3.04
N VAL A 21 2.11 1.95 -2.34
CA VAL A 21 2.35 0.52 -2.61
C VAL A 21 1.83 0.10 -3.99
N ASN A 22 0.67 0.61 -4.40
CA ASN A 22 0.03 0.32 -5.69
C ASN A 22 0.79 0.98 -6.84
N ILE A 23 1.31 2.20 -6.62
CA ILE A 23 2.13 2.93 -7.59
C ILE A 23 3.46 2.19 -7.82
N VAL A 24 4.11 1.71 -6.75
CA VAL A 24 5.30 0.86 -6.87
C VAL A 24 4.97 -0.44 -7.63
N ALA A 25 3.83 -1.08 -7.35
CA ALA A 25 3.41 -2.29 -8.05
C ALA A 25 3.23 -2.03 -9.56
N LEU A 26 2.55 -0.94 -9.93
CA LEU A 26 2.37 -0.51 -11.31
C LEU A 26 3.72 -0.23 -12.00
N SER A 27 4.58 0.57 -11.38
CA SER A 27 5.92 0.90 -11.91
C SER A 27 6.77 -0.35 -12.08
N SER A 28 6.78 -1.24 -11.09
CA SER A 28 7.44 -2.54 -11.15
C SER A 28 6.90 -3.41 -12.29
N GLY A 29 5.58 -3.41 -12.50
CA GLY A 29 4.94 -4.11 -13.60
C GLY A 29 5.40 -3.59 -14.97
N ALA A 30 5.49 -2.26 -15.12
CA ALA A 30 5.94 -1.63 -16.35
C ALA A 30 7.43 -1.86 -16.64
N GLN A 31 8.27 -1.85 -15.59
CA GLN A 31 9.73 -2.01 -15.69
C GLN A 31 10.17 -3.47 -15.81
N TYR A 32 9.65 -4.34 -14.93
CA TYR A 32 10.16 -5.71 -14.72
C TYR A 32 9.13 -6.80 -15.08
N GLY A 33 7.90 -6.42 -15.41
CA GLY A 33 6.82 -7.35 -15.74
C GLY A 33 6.10 -7.95 -14.53
N PHE A 34 4.97 -8.62 -14.82
CA PHE A 34 4.05 -9.09 -13.80
C PHE A 34 4.65 -10.14 -12.84
N ARG A 35 5.40 -11.11 -13.38
CA ARG A 35 6.01 -12.19 -12.59
C ARG A 35 7.04 -11.66 -11.59
N ALA A 36 7.93 -10.76 -12.02
CA ALA A 36 8.94 -10.18 -11.14
C ALA A 36 8.31 -9.32 -10.03
N SER A 37 7.19 -8.65 -10.34
CA SER A 37 6.45 -7.79 -9.42
C SER A 37 5.70 -8.54 -8.31
N GLN A 38 5.46 -9.86 -8.46
CA GLN A 38 4.76 -10.65 -7.44
C GLN A 38 5.49 -10.66 -6.09
N ARG A 39 6.81 -10.47 -6.07
CA ARG A 39 7.58 -10.38 -4.83
C ARG A 39 7.13 -9.18 -3.99
N HIS A 40 7.03 -8.00 -4.61
CA HIS A 40 6.50 -6.78 -3.99
C HIS A 40 5.04 -6.96 -3.55
N VAL A 41 4.19 -7.50 -4.44
CA VAL A 41 2.77 -7.76 -4.15
C VAL A 41 2.62 -8.63 -2.90
N ALA A 42 3.28 -9.79 -2.87
CA ALA A 42 3.23 -10.71 -1.74
C ALA A 42 3.74 -10.06 -0.45
N GLY A 43 4.85 -9.31 -0.54
CA GLY A 43 5.43 -8.62 0.61
C GLY A 43 4.50 -7.57 1.18
N ALA A 44 3.91 -6.74 0.34
CA ALA A 44 2.95 -5.73 0.74
C ALA A 44 1.69 -6.36 1.35
N THR A 45 1.13 -7.40 0.73
CA THR A 45 -0.04 -8.11 1.26
C THR A 45 0.25 -8.75 2.61
N LEU A 46 1.35 -9.50 2.76
CA LEU A 46 1.68 -10.14 4.04
C LEU A 46 2.02 -9.10 5.11
N GLY A 47 2.71 -8.01 4.74
CA GLY A 47 2.95 -6.88 5.64
C GLY A 47 1.65 -6.26 6.14
N PHE A 48 0.66 -6.09 5.27
CA PHE A 48 -0.66 -5.58 5.65
C PHE A 48 -1.40 -6.55 6.57
N VAL A 49 -1.45 -7.83 6.21
CA VAL A 49 -2.15 -8.85 7.00
C VAL A 49 -1.53 -8.99 8.39
N LEU A 50 -0.20 -8.92 8.49
CA LEU A 50 0.48 -8.89 9.79
C LEU A 50 0.06 -7.66 10.61
N LEU A 51 0.09 -6.47 10.00
CA LEU A 51 -0.35 -5.24 10.66
C LEU A 51 -1.81 -5.34 11.14
N LEU A 52 -2.69 -5.88 10.28
CA LEU A 52 -4.10 -6.07 10.57
C LEU A 52 -4.28 -7.02 11.77
N VAL A 53 -3.64 -8.18 11.77
CA VAL A 53 -3.71 -9.13 12.89
C VAL A 53 -3.18 -8.50 14.17
N LEU A 54 -2.05 -7.78 14.13
CA LEU A 54 -1.52 -7.07 15.30
C LEU A 54 -2.52 -6.04 15.85
N MET A 55 -3.20 -5.30 14.98
CA MET A 55 -4.26 -4.35 15.37
C MET A 55 -5.43 -5.06 16.04
N GLY A 56 -5.86 -6.22 15.53
CA GLY A 56 -6.91 -7.04 16.14
C GLY A 56 -6.51 -7.70 17.46
N LEU A 57 -5.21 -7.90 17.71
CA LEU A 57 -4.67 -8.44 18.97
C LEU A 57 -4.38 -7.35 20.02
N GLY A 58 -4.86 -6.11 19.81
CA GLY A 58 -4.78 -5.06 20.81
C GLY A 58 -3.66 -4.04 20.59
N LEU A 59 -2.93 -4.07 19.46
CA LEU A 59 -2.00 -2.97 19.12
C LEU A 59 -2.72 -1.62 19.08
N HIS A 60 -4.00 -1.59 18.68
CA HIS A 60 -4.80 -0.37 18.70
C HIS A 60 -4.98 0.19 20.13
N GLU A 61 -5.25 -0.66 21.12
CA GLU A 61 -5.40 -0.21 22.50
C GLU A 61 -4.09 0.33 23.08
N VAL A 62 -2.96 -0.31 22.74
CA VAL A 62 -1.63 0.19 23.12
C VAL A 62 -1.39 1.60 22.54
N LEU A 63 -1.76 1.83 21.28
CA LEU A 63 -1.64 3.14 20.63
C LEU A 63 -2.56 4.21 21.24
N GLN A 64 -3.73 3.83 21.77
CA GLN A 64 -4.60 4.74 22.51
C GLN A 64 -4.01 5.10 23.88
N LEU A 65 -3.45 4.12 24.59
CA LEU A 65 -2.82 4.33 25.88
C LEU A 65 -1.55 5.17 25.78
N TRP A 66 -0.82 5.09 24.65
CA TRP A 66 0.46 5.78 24.43
C TRP A 66 0.39 6.73 23.21
N PRO A 67 -0.26 7.91 23.33
CA PRO A 67 -0.43 8.86 22.23
C PRO A 67 0.86 9.36 21.58
N PHE A 68 1.99 9.25 22.29
CA PHE A 68 3.31 9.57 21.75
C PHE A 68 3.71 8.62 20.61
N MET A 69 3.45 7.31 20.74
CA MET A 69 3.75 6.33 19.69
C MET A 69 2.93 6.61 18.43
N THR A 70 1.65 6.97 18.59
CA THR A 70 0.78 7.37 17.47
C THR A 70 1.35 8.56 16.71
N ARG A 71 1.87 9.58 17.42
CA ARG A 71 2.57 10.72 16.79
C ARG A 71 3.84 10.29 16.06
N VAL A 72 4.66 9.41 16.65
CA VAL A 72 5.88 8.90 15.98
C VAL A 72 5.53 8.19 14.67
N VAL A 73 4.53 7.32 14.67
CA VAL A 73 4.06 6.60 13.48
C VAL A 73 3.52 7.58 12.42
N GLN A 74 2.76 8.60 12.84
CA GLN A 74 2.25 9.65 11.95
C GLN A 74 3.39 10.41 11.27
N TRP A 75 4.37 10.91 12.03
CA TRP A 75 5.53 11.62 11.49
C TRP A 75 6.41 10.75 10.60
N ALA A 76 6.61 9.47 10.96
CA ALA A 76 7.33 8.52 10.12
C ALA A 76 6.62 8.28 8.79
N GLY A 77 5.28 8.15 8.80
CA GLY A 77 4.46 8.04 7.60
C GLY A 77 4.53 9.29 6.72
N VAL A 78 4.46 10.49 7.30
CA VAL A 78 4.60 11.76 6.58
C VAL A 78 5.98 11.87 5.93
N ALA A 79 7.06 11.65 6.69
CA ALA A 79 8.43 11.69 6.17
C ALA A 79 8.62 10.70 5.02
N PHE A 80 8.07 9.50 5.16
CA PHE A 80 8.12 8.48 4.12
C PHE A 80 7.34 8.88 2.85
N LEU A 81 6.13 9.41 2.99
CA LEU A 81 5.34 9.88 1.84
C LEU A 81 6.04 11.01 1.10
N LEU A 82 6.65 11.96 1.82
CA LEU A 82 7.44 13.04 1.22
C LEU A 82 8.69 12.50 0.53
N PHE A 83 9.38 11.54 1.14
CA PHE A 83 10.52 10.86 0.51
C PHE A 83 10.10 10.15 -0.79
N MET A 84 8.96 9.46 -0.81
CA MET A 84 8.41 8.84 -2.02
C MET A 84 7.97 9.86 -3.06
N ALA A 85 7.32 10.94 -2.66
CA ALA A 85 6.95 12.02 -3.56
C ALA A 85 8.20 12.62 -4.23
N TRP A 86 9.26 12.88 -3.45
CA TRP A 86 10.53 13.37 -3.98
C TRP A 86 11.19 12.38 -4.94
N LYS A 87 11.26 11.10 -4.56
CA LYS A 87 11.83 10.04 -5.40
C LYS A 87 11.11 9.95 -6.75
N LEU A 88 9.77 10.00 -6.72
CA LEU A 88 8.94 9.90 -7.91
C LEU A 88 9.02 11.18 -8.76
N ALA A 89 9.06 12.36 -8.14
CA ALA A 89 9.23 13.63 -8.85
C ALA A 89 10.62 13.78 -9.50
N SER A 90 11.65 13.14 -8.92
CA SER A 90 13.04 13.17 -9.40
C SER A 90 13.36 12.05 -10.41
N ASP A 91 12.43 11.15 -10.69
CA ASP A 91 12.57 10.07 -11.66
C ASP A 91 12.67 10.64 -13.09
N ASP A 92 13.64 10.17 -13.87
CA ASP A 92 13.90 10.64 -15.24
C ASP A 92 12.94 10.05 -16.28
N GLY A 93 12.03 9.16 -15.84
CA GLY A 93 11.06 8.45 -16.64
C GLY A 93 11.65 7.41 -17.57
N GLN A 94 12.96 7.19 -17.55
CA GLN A 94 13.58 6.19 -18.39
C GLN A 94 13.27 4.81 -17.82
N LEU A 95 12.57 3.99 -18.62
CA LEU A 95 12.51 2.56 -18.36
C LEU A 95 13.89 1.96 -18.71
N ASN A 96 14.85 2.10 -17.79
CA ASN A 96 16.20 1.57 -17.97
C ASN A 96 16.13 0.06 -18.19
N THR A 97 16.26 -0.35 -19.46
CA THR A 97 16.35 -1.75 -19.89
C THR A 97 17.78 -2.28 -19.82
N ARG A 98 18.76 -1.45 -19.44
CA ARG A 98 20.20 -1.78 -19.47
C ARG A 98 20.96 -1.63 -18.14
N GLU A 99 20.40 -0.98 -17.12
CA GLU A 99 21.00 -1.04 -15.78
C GLU A 99 20.30 -2.09 -14.93
N SER A 100 21.10 -2.82 -14.15
CA SER A 100 20.73 -3.93 -13.29
C SER A 100 19.82 -3.55 -12.11
N GLY A 101 18.70 -2.89 -12.38
CA GLY A 101 17.63 -2.67 -11.40
C GLY A 101 16.98 -4.00 -11.05
N ARG A 102 17.12 -4.46 -9.81
CA ARG A 102 16.33 -5.60 -9.33
C ARG A 102 14.91 -5.11 -9.08
N ALA A 103 13.92 -5.89 -9.53
CA ALA A 103 12.53 -5.66 -9.17
C ALA A 103 12.39 -5.54 -7.63
N PRO A 104 11.46 -4.72 -7.12
CA PRO A 104 11.32 -4.49 -5.70
C PRO A 104 11.13 -5.81 -4.94
N SER A 105 11.87 -5.95 -3.83
CA SER A 105 11.86 -7.17 -3.05
C SER A 105 10.57 -7.30 -2.24
N MET A 106 10.34 -8.51 -1.72
CA MET A 106 9.24 -8.76 -0.79
C MET A 106 9.36 -7.92 0.48
N LEU A 107 10.57 -7.79 1.04
CA LEU A 107 10.81 -6.94 2.20
C LEU A 107 10.50 -5.47 1.90
N TYR A 108 10.87 -4.99 0.70
CA TYR A 108 10.53 -3.64 0.27
C TYR A 108 9.01 -3.43 0.27
N GLY A 109 8.24 -4.36 -0.31
CA GLY A 109 6.77 -4.31 -0.29
C GLY A 109 6.20 -4.26 1.13
N ALA A 110 6.70 -5.10 2.04
CA ALA A 110 6.26 -5.14 3.44
C ALA A 110 6.55 -3.82 4.18
N VAL A 111 7.78 -3.30 4.06
CA VAL A 111 8.18 -2.02 4.66
C VAL A 111 7.33 -0.88 4.10
N MET A 112 7.14 -0.84 2.79
CA MET A 112 6.29 0.17 2.15
C MET A 112 4.85 0.11 2.65
N GLN A 113 4.32 -1.08 2.90
CA GLN A 113 2.99 -1.24 3.45
C GLN A 113 2.89 -0.70 4.88
N TRP A 114 3.91 -0.92 5.70
CA TRP A 114 3.94 -0.42 7.09
C TRP A 114 4.15 1.09 7.17
N LEU A 115 4.88 1.68 6.23
CA LEU A 115 5.03 3.13 6.14
C LEU A 115 3.84 3.82 5.46
N ASN A 116 2.91 3.04 4.88
CA ASN A 116 1.74 3.57 4.20
C ASN A 116 0.63 3.92 5.21
N PRO A 117 0.34 5.21 5.47
CA PRO A 117 -0.68 5.61 6.45
C PRO A 117 -2.09 5.11 6.10
N LYS A 118 -2.37 4.93 4.81
CA LYS A 118 -3.61 4.31 4.35
C LYS A 118 -3.79 2.88 4.86
N ALA A 119 -2.69 2.13 5.00
CA ALA A 119 -2.75 0.77 5.55
C ALA A 119 -3.23 0.80 7.01
N TRP A 120 -2.68 1.72 7.81
CA TRP A 120 -3.07 1.91 9.20
C TRP A 120 -4.52 2.35 9.33
N LEU A 121 -4.95 3.36 8.56
CA LEU A 121 -6.33 3.82 8.54
C LEU A 121 -7.31 2.70 8.17
N ALA A 122 -6.97 1.89 7.16
CA ALA A 122 -7.79 0.74 6.77
C ALA A 122 -7.86 -0.33 7.87
N CYS A 123 -6.76 -0.59 8.59
CA CYS A 123 -6.75 -1.53 9.71
C CYS A 123 -7.64 -1.03 10.86
N VAL A 124 -7.50 0.24 11.27
CA VAL A 124 -8.32 0.85 12.34
C VAL A 124 -9.80 0.80 11.96
N ALA A 125 -10.16 1.31 10.78
CA ALA A 125 -11.55 1.35 10.33
C ALA A 125 -12.15 -0.04 10.15
N GLY A 126 -11.39 -0.98 9.57
CA GLY A 126 -11.84 -2.35 9.36
C GLY A 126 -12.03 -3.12 10.67
N MET A 127 -11.10 -2.98 11.63
CA MET A 127 -11.24 -3.59 12.95
C MET A 127 -12.43 -3.02 13.72
N GLY A 128 -12.59 -1.69 13.73
CA GLY A 128 -13.75 -1.06 14.38
C GLY A 128 -15.09 -1.46 13.75
N ALA A 129 -15.14 -1.66 12.43
CA ALA A 129 -16.36 -1.99 11.72
C ALA A 129 -16.76 -3.48 11.80
N PHE A 130 -15.79 -4.39 11.86
CA PHE A 130 -16.04 -5.83 11.69
C PHE A 130 -15.55 -6.71 12.84
N VAL A 131 -14.76 -6.16 13.76
CA VAL A 131 -14.13 -6.90 14.89
C VAL A 131 -14.23 -6.06 16.18
N ALA A 132 -15.38 -5.40 16.40
CA ALA A 132 -15.55 -4.45 17.50
C ALA A 132 -15.33 -5.08 18.89
N ASP A 133 -15.72 -6.34 19.08
CA ASP A 133 -15.58 -7.06 20.36
C ASP A 133 -14.24 -7.79 20.51
N GLY A 134 -13.29 -7.60 19.57
CA GLY A 134 -11.98 -8.25 19.63
C GLY A 134 -12.01 -9.77 19.47
N GLU A 135 -13.10 -10.36 18.96
CA GLU A 135 -13.22 -11.80 18.80
C GLU A 135 -12.14 -12.32 17.82
N ALA A 136 -11.24 -13.16 18.34
CA ALA A 136 -10.10 -13.68 17.57
C ALA A 136 -10.53 -14.37 16.26
N ARG A 137 -11.70 -15.05 16.27
CA ARG A 137 -12.27 -15.67 15.07
C ARG A 137 -12.56 -14.65 13.97
N LEU A 138 -13.13 -13.50 14.31
CA LEU A 138 -13.43 -12.43 13.36
C LEU A 138 -12.14 -11.76 12.85
N VAL A 139 -11.13 -11.60 13.70
CA VAL A 139 -9.79 -11.12 13.29
C VAL A 139 -9.22 -12.02 12.20
N TRP A 140 -9.16 -13.33 12.44
CA TRP A 140 -8.60 -14.28 11.48
C TRP A 140 -9.44 -14.40 10.21
N GLN A 141 -10.77 -14.37 10.34
CA GLN A 141 -11.67 -14.38 9.19
C GLN A 141 -11.47 -13.14 8.32
N PHE A 142 -11.38 -11.96 8.93
CA PHE A 142 -11.15 -10.72 8.21
C PHE A 142 -9.76 -10.70 7.56
N ALA A 143 -8.73 -11.15 8.28
CA ALA A 143 -7.38 -11.30 7.76
C ALA A 143 -7.31 -12.23 6.54
N ALA A 144 -8.01 -13.36 6.56
CA ALA A 144 -8.06 -14.30 5.44
C ALA A 144 -8.75 -13.68 4.20
N VAL A 145 -9.86 -12.97 4.40
CA VAL A 145 -10.53 -12.24 3.30
C VAL A 145 -9.61 -11.16 2.74
N TYR A 146 -8.98 -10.37 3.61
CA TYR A 146 -8.11 -9.28 3.21
C TYR A 146 -6.85 -9.78 2.49
N LEU A 147 -6.28 -10.90 2.91
CA LEU A 147 -5.13 -11.53 2.25
C LEU A 147 -5.42 -11.74 0.75
N VAL A 148 -6.56 -12.36 0.42
CA VAL A 148 -6.94 -12.64 -0.97
C VAL A 148 -7.21 -11.35 -1.72
N ILE A 149 -8.06 -10.47 -1.16
CA ILE A 149 -8.50 -9.25 -1.86
C ILE A 149 -7.35 -8.27 -2.05
N CYS A 150 -6.48 -8.09 -1.06
CA CYS A 150 -5.32 -7.21 -1.17
C CYS A 150 -4.31 -7.75 -2.17
N TYR A 151 -4.03 -9.06 -2.16
CA TYR A 151 -3.13 -9.66 -3.15
C TYR A 151 -3.64 -9.43 -4.57
N LEU A 152 -4.92 -9.70 -4.82
CA LEU A 152 -5.54 -9.47 -6.13
C LEU A 152 -5.54 -7.99 -6.50
N SER A 153 -5.84 -7.09 -5.56
CA SER A 153 -5.91 -5.65 -5.83
C SER A 153 -4.54 -5.06 -6.18
N VAL A 154 -3.51 -5.33 -5.37
CA VAL A 154 -2.14 -4.87 -5.65
C VAL A 154 -1.59 -5.58 -6.90
N GLY A 155 -1.98 -6.86 -7.09
CA GLY A 155 -1.69 -7.62 -8.31
C GLY A 155 -2.29 -6.99 -9.56
N CYS A 156 -3.52 -6.48 -9.51
CA CYS A 156 -4.15 -5.76 -10.63
C CYS A 156 -3.33 -4.53 -11.02
N TRP A 157 -2.76 -3.79 -10.06
CA TRP A 157 -1.85 -2.68 -10.36
C TRP A 157 -0.57 -3.17 -11.04
N ALA A 158 0.07 -4.24 -10.55
CA ALA A 158 1.23 -4.82 -11.22
C ALA A 158 0.94 -5.32 -12.64
N TYR A 159 -0.25 -5.92 -12.85
CA TYR A 159 -0.71 -6.37 -14.15
C TYR A 159 -0.97 -5.20 -15.09
N ALA A 160 -1.68 -4.17 -14.62
CA ALA A 160 -1.93 -2.94 -15.36
C ALA A 160 -0.61 -2.28 -15.80
N GLY A 161 0.41 -2.26 -14.94
CA GLY A 161 1.73 -1.73 -15.28
C GLY A 161 2.38 -2.51 -16.42
N THR A 162 2.26 -3.84 -16.38
CA THR A 162 2.78 -4.73 -17.44
C THR A 162 2.07 -4.50 -18.77
N PHE A 163 0.74 -4.38 -18.74
CA PHE A 163 -0.09 -4.13 -19.92
C PHE A 163 0.17 -2.75 -20.52
N LEU A 164 0.29 -1.73 -19.68
CA LEU A 164 0.53 -0.35 -20.08
C LEU A 164 2.01 -0.05 -20.40
N ARG A 165 2.90 -1.05 -20.34
CA ARG A 165 4.33 -0.89 -20.62
C ARG A 165 4.61 -0.18 -21.95
N GLY A 166 3.83 -0.45 -22.99
CA GLY A 166 3.99 0.19 -24.30
C GLY A 166 3.58 1.67 -24.35
N TYR A 167 2.70 2.11 -23.44
CA TYR A 167 2.30 3.52 -23.29
C TYR A 167 3.21 4.27 -22.29
N LEU A 168 3.67 3.54 -21.27
CA LEU A 168 4.56 3.99 -20.21
C LEU A 168 6.04 3.97 -20.60
N SER A 169 6.39 3.43 -21.76
CA SER A 169 7.75 3.41 -22.31
C SER A 169 8.23 4.78 -22.81
N ASN A 170 7.31 5.74 -23.00
CA ASN A 170 7.68 7.11 -23.26
C ASN A 170 8.14 7.79 -21.97
N ALA A 171 9.41 8.19 -21.91
CA ALA A 171 9.98 8.88 -20.75
C ALA A 171 9.24 10.18 -20.38
N ALA A 172 8.64 10.88 -21.35
CA ALA A 172 7.78 12.03 -21.06
C ALA A 172 6.47 11.61 -20.34
N GLY A 173 5.83 10.53 -20.79
CA GLY A 173 4.61 10.00 -20.18
C GLY A 173 4.85 9.45 -18.78
N MET A 174 5.94 8.70 -18.58
CA MET A 174 6.34 8.19 -17.27
C MET A 174 6.65 9.34 -16.30
N ARG A 175 7.40 10.36 -16.73
CA ARG A 175 7.65 11.56 -15.89
C ARG A 175 6.37 12.27 -15.51
N TRP A 176 5.43 12.43 -16.44
CA TRP A 176 4.15 13.08 -16.13
C TRP A 176 3.34 12.25 -15.13
N PHE A 177 3.22 10.94 -15.35
CA PHE A 177 2.57 10.02 -14.43
C PHE A 177 3.20 10.09 -13.03
N ASN A 178 4.53 10.00 -12.96
CA ASN A 178 5.30 10.08 -11.74
C ASN A 178 5.11 11.41 -11.01
N ARG A 179 5.05 12.55 -11.72
CA ARG A 179 4.77 13.87 -11.13
C ARG A 179 3.35 13.97 -10.58
N VAL A 180 2.35 13.47 -11.29
CA VAL A 180 0.96 13.46 -10.80
C VAL A 180 0.85 12.61 -9.53
N MET A 181 1.46 11.43 -9.54
CA MET A 181 1.51 10.54 -8.37
C MET A 181 2.29 11.17 -7.20
N ALA A 182 3.41 11.84 -7.47
CA ALA A 182 4.20 12.54 -6.46
C ALA A 182 3.36 13.65 -5.78
N LEU A 183 2.60 14.41 -6.59
CA LEU A 183 1.71 15.44 -6.08
C LEU A 183 0.60 14.84 -5.20
N LEU A 184 -0.04 13.74 -5.63
CA LEU A 184 -1.03 13.05 -4.81
C LEU A 184 -0.45 12.55 -3.47
N LEU A 185 0.78 12.03 -3.48
CA LEU A 185 1.48 11.58 -2.26
C LEU A 185 1.81 12.75 -1.34
N ALA A 186 2.29 13.87 -1.88
CA ALA A 186 2.58 15.07 -1.11
C ALA A 186 1.31 15.67 -0.49
N VAL A 187 0.22 15.76 -1.25
CA VAL A 187 -1.09 16.19 -0.74
C VAL A 187 -1.58 15.26 0.37
N SER A 188 -1.42 13.95 0.21
CA SER A 188 -1.78 12.98 1.26
C SER A 188 -0.94 13.18 2.54
N ALA A 189 0.35 13.48 2.39
CA ALA A 189 1.24 13.75 3.52
C ALA A 189 0.84 15.04 4.25
N LEU A 190 0.51 16.11 3.51
CA LEU A 190 0.05 17.36 4.09
C LEU A 190 -1.29 17.20 4.79
N TYR A 191 -2.22 16.44 4.20
CA TYR A 191 -3.51 16.14 4.83
C TYR A 191 -3.32 15.48 6.20
N LEU A 192 -2.40 14.51 6.30
CA LEU A 192 -2.06 13.84 7.57
C LEU A 192 -1.44 14.76 8.62
N LEU A 193 -0.93 15.93 8.26
CA LEU A 193 -0.45 16.91 9.25
C LEU A 193 -1.55 17.81 9.79
N ILE A 194 -2.68 17.91 9.07
CA ILE A 194 -3.81 18.78 9.40
C ILE A 194 -4.94 18.00 10.11
N THR A 195 -4.88 16.67 10.11
CA THR A 195 -5.81 15.76 10.82
C THR A 195 -5.15 15.12 12.03
#